data_AF-A0A9D8J1L5-F1
#
_entry.id   AF-A0A9D8J1L5-F1
#
_cell.length_a   1.000
_cell.length_b   1.000
_cell.length_c   1.000
_cell.angle_alpha   90.00
_cell.angle_beta   90.00
_cell.angle_gamma   90.00
#
_symmetry.space_group_name_H-M   'P 1'
#
loop_
_entity.id
_entity.type
_entity.pdbx_description
1 polymer ?
#
loop_
_entity_poly.entity_id
_entity_poly.type
_entity_poly.pdbx_seq_one_letter_code
_entity_poly.pdbx_strand_id
1 'polypeptide(L)'
;DSLMGVELAAALEARFGIKISVMALSENPTIEKLAERINALLRGSVEDAGVSDEGTVLSQVQRVASQHAADVSADAMVQIAADLQTQSAPADRRLIH
;
A
#
# COMPACT_ATOMS: atom_id res chain seq x y z
N ASP A 1 1.12 25.14 10.80
CA ASP A 1 -0.19 25.77 10.93
C ASP A 1 -1.24 24.79 10.41
N SER A 2 -2.36 24.63 11.11
CA SER A 2 -3.41 23.68 10.72
C SER A 2 -4.02 24.03 9.36
N LEU A 3 -4.09 25.31 8.97
CA LEU A 3 -4.61 25.74 7.67
C LEU A 3 -3.68 25.38 6.51
N MET A 4 -2.36 25.58 6.68
CA MET A 4 -1.36 25.23 5.66
C MET A 4 -1.36 23.73 5.33
N GLY A 5 -1.63 22.87 6.31
CA GLY A 5 -1.76 21.43 6.09
C GLY A 5 -2.98 21.07 5.22
N VAL A 6 -4.10 21.78 5.40
CA VAL A 6 -5.30 21.61 4.56
C VAL A 6 -5.06 22.09 3.14
N GLU A 7 -4.43 23.26 2.96
CA GLU A 7 -4.12 23.79 1.63
C GLU A 7 -3.19 22.86 0.84
N LEU A 8 -2.17 22.31 1.51
CA LEU A 8 -1.26 21.35 0.87
C LEU A 8 -2.00 20.06 0.49
N ALA A 9 -2.83 19.51 1.37
CA ALA A 9 -3.63 18.32 1.07
C ALA A 9 -4.56 18.55 -0.14
N ALA A 10 -5.26 19.69 -0.18
CA ALA A 10 -6.13 20.07 -1.28
C ALA A 10 -5.36 20.26 -2.60
N ALA A 11 -4.17 20.87 -2.55
CA ALA A 11 -3.31 21.04 -3.72
C ALA A 11 -2.78 19.71 -4.27
N LEU A 12 -2.46 18.75 -3.39
CA LEU A 12 -2.03 17.41 -3.79
C LEU A 12 -3.18 16.60 -4.40
N GLU A 13 -4.39 16.69 -3.84
CA GLU A 13 -5.60 16.08 -4.41
C GLU A 13 -5.89 16.65 -5.81
N ALA A 14 -5.88 17.97 -5.97
CA ALA A 14 -6.14 18.61 -7.27
C ALA A 14 -5.10 18.27 -8.35
N ARG A 15 -3.83 18.05 -7.96
CA ARG A 15 -2.73 17.77 -8.92
C ARG A 15 -2.59 16.29 -9.28
N PHE A 16 -2.82 15.41 -8.31
CA PHE A 16 -2.49 13.99 -8.43
C PHE A 16 -3.70 13.06 -8.25
N GLY A 17 -4.87 13.58 -7.88
CA GLY A 17 -6.08 12.80 -7.66
C GLY A 17 -6.05 11.92 -6.40
N ILE A 18 -5.09 12.14 -5.50
CA ILE A 18 -4.90 11.35 -4.28
C ILE A 18 -5.36 12.12 -3.04
N LYS A 19 -6.05 11.43 -2.13
CA LYS A 19 -6.45 11.99 -0.84
C LYS A 19 -5.38 11.69 0.21
N ILE A 20 -4.90 12.73 0.88
CA ILE A 20 -3.90 12.60 1.95
C ILE A 20 -4.49 13.22 3.21
N SER A 21 -4.56 12.42 4.28
CA SER A 21 -4.97 12.93 5.60
C SER A 21 -3.98 13.96 6.13
N VAL A 22 -4.51 15.06 6.68
CA VAL A 22 -3.73 16.16 7.28
C VAL A 22 -2.89 15.68 8.47
N MET A 23 -3.35 14.69 9.23
CA MET A 23 -2.56 14.09 10.31
C MET A 23 -1.31 13.40 9.77
N ALA A 24 -1.44 12.64 8.68
CA ALA A 24 -0.32 11.92 8.07
C ALA A 24 0.69 12.85 7.37
N LEU A 25 0.29 14.08 7.08
CA LEU A 25 1.17 15.15 6.61
C LEU A 25 2.02 15.72 7.77
N SER A 26 1.47 15.76 8.98
CA SER A 26 2.17 16.23 10.19
C SER A 26 3.15 15.21 10.77
N GLU A 27 2.93 13.92 10.53
CA GLU A 27 3.78 12.82 11.02
C GLU A 27 5.09 12.65 10.24
N ASN A 28 5.18 13.20 9.03
CA ASN A 28 6.38 13.13 8.18
C ASN A 28 6.99 14.54 8.01
N PRO A 29 7.95 14.94 8.86
CA PRO A 29 8.44 16.32 8.91
C PRO A 29 9.31 16.71 7.72
N THR A 30 9.64 15.78 6.80
CA THR A 30 10.54 16.04 5.67
C THR A 30 9.86 15.88 4.33
N ILE A 31 10.27 16.74 3.39
CA ILE A 31 9.80 16.76 2.01
C ILE A 31 10.12 15.45 1.28
N GLU A 32 11.26 14.83 1.59
CA GLU A 32 11.70 13.57 0.98
C GLU A 32 10.72 12.42 1.29
N LYS A 33 10.36 12.23 2.56
CA LYS A 33 9.39 11.20 2.96
C LYS A 33 8.00 11.46 2.39
N LEU A 34 7.61 12.73 2.28
CA LEU A 34 6.36 13.12 1.63
C LEU A 34 6.37 12.74 0.13
N ALA A 35 7.48 12.99 -0.57
CA ALA A 35 7.62 12.64 -1.99
C ALA A 35 7.59 11.12 -2.22
N GLU A 36 8.27 10.34 -1.38
CA GLU A 36 8.23 8.87 -1.42
C GLU A 36 6.81 8.35 -1.23
N ARG A 37 6.06 8.90 -0.26
CA ARG A 37 4.68 8.53 0.01
C ARG A 37 3.74 8.87 -1.16
N ILE A 38 3.85 10.08 -1.71
CA ILE A 38 3.08 10.47 -2.90
C ILE A 38 3.34 9.50 -4.04
N ASN A 39 4.61 9.13 -4.26
CA ASN A 39 4.98 8.19 -5.31
C ASN A 39 4.41 6.77 -5.06
N ALA A 40 4.37 6.33 -3.80
CA ALA A 40 3.71 5.07 -3.44
C ALA A 40 2.20 5.10 -3.71
N LEU A 41 1.50 6.18 -3.30
CA LEU A 41 0.07 6.36 -3.54
C LEU A 41 -0.29 6.42 -5.03
N LEU A 42 0.55 7.05 -5.84
CA LEU A 42 0.37 7.12 -7.30
C LEU A 42 0.59 5.76 -7.99
N ARG A 43 1.50 4.93 -7.48
CA ARG A 43 1.77 3.59 -8.04
C ARG A 43 0.78 2.53 -7.58
N GLY A 44 -0.01 2.80 -6.54
CA GLY A 44 -0.93 1.85 -5.92
C GLY A 44 -2.30 2.45 -5.62
N SER A 45 -2.79 3.40 -6.43
CA SER A 45 -4.00 4.17 -6.14
C SER A 45 -5.23 3.28 -5.90
N VAL A 46 -5.47 2.91 -4.64
CA VAL A 46 -6.61 3.18 -3.74
C VAL A 46 -6.44 2.25 -2.53
N GLU A 47 -5.52 2.56 -1.61
CA GLU A 47 -5.44 1.82 -0.33
C GLU A 47 -4.99 2.77 0.80
N ASP A 48 -5.86 3.73 1.17
CA ASP A 48 -5.84 4.29 2.52
C ASP A 48 -7.27 4.40 3.04
N ALA A 49 -7.76 3.26 3.53
CA ALA A 49 -8.81 3.17 4.53
C ALA A 49 -8.70 1.79 5.21
N GLY A 50 -7.67 1.61 6.07
CA GLY A 50 -7.61 0.48 7.01
C GLY A 50 -7.52 -0.91 6.39
N VAL A 51 -6.61 -1.11 5.42
CA VAL A 51 -6.46 -2.42 4.77
C VAL A 51 -5.68 -3.36 5.70
N SER A 52 -6.39 -4.35 6.24
CA SER A 52 -5.81 -5.53 6.88
C SER A 52 -4.67 -6.10 6.02
N ASP A 53 -3.68 -6.73 6.65
CA ASP A 53 -2.52 -7.37 5.98
C ASP A 53 -2.93 -8.24 4.77
N GLU A 54 -4.14 -8.81 4.83
CA GLU A 54 -4.80 -9.60 3.79
C GLU A 54 -5.10 -8.86 2.48
N GLY A 55 -5.53 -7.60 2.54
CA GLY A 55 -5.80 -6.81 1.33
C GLY A 55 -4.51 -6.43 0.60
N THR A 56 -3.44 -6.15 1.34
CA THR A 56 -2.12 -5.84 0.77
C THR A 56 -1.52 -7.02 0.01
N VAL A 57 -1.61 -8.23 0.58
CA VAL A 57 -1.09 -9.46 -0.06
C VAL A 57 -1.92 -9.80 -1.31
N LEU A 58 -3.25 -9.67 -1.25
CA LEU A 58 -4.11 -9.93 -2.40
C LEU A 58 -3.83 -8.95 -3.56
N SER A 59 -3.70 -7.65 -3.26
CA SER A 59 -3.33 -6.61 -4.22
C SER A 59 -1.95 -6.89 -4.86
N GLN A 60 -1.02 -7.48 -4.10
CA GLN A 60 0.27 -7.93 -4.63
C GLN A 60 0.15 -9.12 -5.58
N VAL A 61 -0.64 -10.15 -5.23
CA VAL A 61 -0.89 -11.32 -6.09
C VAL A 61 -1.54 -10.90 -7.41
N GLN A 62 -2.52 -10.00 -7.38
CA GLN A 62 -3.19 -9.50 -8.57
C GLN A 62 -2.22 -8.78 -9.53
N ARG A 63 -1.28 -7.98 -9.01
CA ARG A 63 -0.27 -7.31 -9.83
C ARG A 63 0.64 -8.31 -10.54
N VAL A 64 1.11 -9.34 -9.83
CA VAL A 64 1.97 -10.37 -10.42
C VAL A 64 1.21 -11.15 -11.49
N ALA A 65 -0.04 -11.55 -11.25
CA ALA A 65 -0.86 -12.23 -12.25
C ALA A 65 -1.04 -11.38 -13.52
N SER A 66 -1.29 -10.08 -13.35
CA SER A 66 -1.44 -9.13 -14.46
C SER A 66 -0.15 -8.95 -15.27
N GLN A 67 1.02 -8.92 -14.60
CA GLN A 67 2.32 -8.82 -15.27
C GLN A 67 2.66 -10.04 -16.13
N HIS A 68 2.16 -11.21 -15.74
CA HIS A 68 2.40 -12.46 -16.44
C HIS A 68 1.29 -12.84 -17.43
N ALA A 69 0.29 -11.96 -17.65
CA ALA A 69 -0.89 -12.21 -18.49
C ALA A 69 -1.56 -13.56 -18.21
N ALA A 70 -1.55 -13.98 -16.94
CA ALA A 70 -2.14 -15.23 -16.51
C ALA A 70 -3.63 -15.02 -16.24
N ASP A 71 -4.49 -15.84 -16.84
CA ASP A 71 -5.91 -15.90 -16.51
C ASP A 71 -6.07 -16.66 -15.18
N VAL A 72 -5.93 -15.91 -14.08
CA VAL A 72 -6.08 -16.43 -12.72
C VAL A 72 -7.45 -16.01 -12.22
N SER A 73 -8.24 -16.98 -11.77
CA SER A 73 -9.54 -16.72 -11.19
C SER A 73 -9.43 -15.99 -9.84
N ALA A 74 -10.43 -15.19 -9.49
CA ALA A 74 -10.45 -14.43 -8.23
C ALA A 74 -10.33 -15.36 -7.00
N ASP A 75 -11.00 -16.52 -7.02
CA ASP A 75 -10.87 -17.56 -5.98
C ASP A 75 -9.43 -18.04 -5.80
N ALA A 76 -8.71 -18.28 -6.92
CA ALA A 76 -7.32 -18.71 -6.86
C ALA A 76 -6.41 -17.61 -6.27
N MET A 77 -6.65 -16.34 -6.60
CA MET A 77 -5.89 -15.22 -6.02
C MET A 77 -6.07 -15.13 -4.50
N VAL A 78 -7.29 -15.34 -4.00
CA VAL A 78 -7.59 -15.35 -2.56
C VAL A 78 -6.89 -16.51 -1.85
N GLN A 79 -6.91 -17.70 -2.44
CA GLN A 79 -6.20 -18.87 -1.89
C GLN A 79 -4.68 -18.66 -1.83
N ILE A 80 -4.10 -18.07 -2.88
CA ILE A 80 -2.66 -17.75 -2.91
C ILE A 80 -2.30 -16.73 -1.84
N ALA A 81 -3.12 -15.68 -1.67
CA ALA A 81 -2.89 -14.67 -0.65
C ALA A 81 -2.92 -15.29 0.77
N ALA A 82 -3.89 -16.14 1.05
CA ALA A 82 -4.00 -16.84 2.34
C ALA A 82 -2.80 -17.77 2.62
N ASP A 83 -2.30 -18.49 1.61
CA ASP A 83 -1.12 -19.36 1.74
C ASP A 83 0.15 -18.56 2.06
N LEU A 84 0.35 -17.42 1.37
CA LEU A 84 1.50 -16.54 1.58
C LEU A 84 1.49 -15.93 2.99
N GLN A 85 0.33 -15.56 3.52
CA GLN A 85 0.19 -15.08 4.90
C GLN A 85 0.51 -16.17 5.91
N THR A 86 0.09 -17.41 5.63
CA THR A 86 0.37 -18.57 6.48
C THR A 86 1.85 -18.93 6.49
N GLN A 87 2.55 -18.82 5.35
CA GLN A 87 4.00 -19.02 5.25
C GLN A 87 4.83 -17.88 5.86
N SER A 88 4.29 -16.65 5.91
CA SER A 88 4.98 -15.48 6.45
C SER A 88 4.89 -15.36 7.97
N ALA A 89 4.00 -16.14 8.63
CA ALA A 89 4.01 -16.28 10.08
C ALA A 89 5.32 -16.96 10.53
N PRO A 90 6.03 -16.46 11.56
CA PRO A 90 7.43 -16.80 11.81
C PRO A 90 7.57 -18.24 12.30
N ALA A 91 7.75 -19.17 11.36
CA ALA A 91 8.40 -20.45 11.63
C ALA A 91 9.92 -20.21 11.69
N ASP A 92 10.35 -19.80 12.87
CA ASP A 92 11.53 -20.35 13.54
C ASP A 92 12.80 -20.47 12.67
N ARG A 93 13.64 -19.44 12.77
CA ARG A 93 15.06 -19.53 13.12
C ARG A 93 15.64 -20.96 13.01
N ARG A 94 15.80 -21.47 11.79
CA ARG A 94 16.73 -22.56 11.52
C ARG A 94 18.15 -22.03 11.69
N LEU A 95 18.58 -22.06 12.95
CA LEU A 95 19.96 -22.21 13.37
C LEU A 95 20.60 -23.28 12.49
N ILE A 96 21.35 -22.83 11.49
CA ILE A 96 22.32 -23.66 10.80
C ILE A 96 23.54 -23.74 11.72
N HIS A 97 23.81 -24.97 12.12
CA HIS A 97 24.82 -25.46 13.04
C HIS A 97 26.25 -25.30 12.49
#